data_AF-A0A450VVC5-F1
#
_entry.id   AF-A0A450VVC5-F1
#
_cell.length_a   1.000
_cell.length_b   1.000
_cell.length_c   1.000
_cell.angle_alpha   90.00
_cell.angle_beta   90.00
_cell.angle_gamma   90.00
#
_symmetry.space_group_name_H-M   'P 1'
#
loop_
_entity.id
_entity.type
_entity.pdbx_description
1 polymer ?
#
loop_
_entity_poly.entity_id
_entity_poly.type
_entity_poly.pdbx_seq_one_letter_code
_entity_poly.pdbx_strand_id
1 'polypeptide(L)'
;MYIIWNKKEHYVINDYPDESGIGKAAKELYPAFDPETMALFCTELPPARIIPCYENLLGHFNVGEDGLLTEKSLEEKAKAGGIRFDPARLAEYADADQTLTEKSKALRIVALGIRLGLMKDVAACEAAFKLLDDEFEARVAQKYPPGMEMKHTKAWMTWFNEGKPANDRRESAYTQMQAFMDGVRAEYRGIRTRLKEMIQPLQEKEKEVEKEREQEGSEKE
;
A
#
# COMPACT_ATOMS: atom_id res chain seq x y z
N MET A 1 -9.44 -20.25 -21.97
CA MET A 1 -9.78 -19.04 -22.75
C MET A 1 -8.50 -18.39 -23.27
N TYR A 2 -8.48 -17.91 -24.50
CA TYR A 2 -7.35 -17.14 -25.03
C TYR A 2 -7.61 -15.64 -24.95
N ILE A 3 -6.59 -14.86 -24.64
CA ILE A 3 -6.64 -13.39 -24.70
C ILE A 3 -5.52 -12.88 -25.60
N ILE A 4 -5.82 -11.83 -26.35
CA ILE A 4 -4.85 -11.10 -27.15
C ILE A 4 -4.66 -9.75 -26.50
N TRP A 5 -3.41 -9.40 -26.23
CA TRP A 5 -3.05 -8.20 -25.51
C TRP A 5 -2.20 -7.28 -26.37
N ASN A 6 -2.41 -5.98 -26.20
CA ASN A 6 -1.55 -4.97 -26.77
C ASN A 6 -0.32 -4.78 -25.86
N LYS A 7 0.88 -5.10 -26.36
CA LYS A 7 2.14 -4.95 -25.61
C LYS A 7 2.46 -3.49 -25.29
N LYS A 8 2.05 -2.56 -26.15
CA LYS A 8 2.40 -1.14 -26.08
C LYS A 8 1.42 -0.36 -25.19
N GLU A 9 0.14 -0.61 -25.36
CA GLU A 9 -0.93 0.14 -24.70
C GLU A 9 -1.55 -0.62 -23.52
N HIS A 10 -1.05 -1.82 -23.25
CA HIS A 10 -1.32 -2.61 -22.04
C HIS A 10 -2.79 -3.00 -21.80
N TYR A 11 -3.63 -3.10 -22.84
CA TYR A 11 -5.02 -3.55 -22.74
C TYR A 11 -5.30 -4.84 -23.53
N VAL A 12 -6.38 -5.54 -23.16
CA VAL A 12 -6.87 -6.73 -23.89
C VAL A 12 -7.55 -6.29 -25.18
N ILE A 13 -6.99 -6.71 -26.31
CA ILE A 13 -7.51 -6.46 -27.66
C ILE A 13 -8.71 -7.36 -27.95
N ASN A 14 -8.64 -8.64 -27.54
CA ASN A 14 -9.69 -9.62 -27.81
C ASN A 14 -9.63 -10.81 -26.83
N ASP A 15 -10.74 -11.51 -26.64
CA ASP A 15 -10.83 -12.75 -25.87
C ASP A 15 -11.59 -13.83 -26.63
N TYR A 16 -11.12 -15.08 -26.51
CA TYR A 16 -11.68 -16.25 -27.15
C TYR A 16 -12.01 -17.30 -26.08
N PRO A 17 -13.30 -17.48 -25.73
CA PRO A 17 -13.72 -18.35 -24.65
C PRO A 17 -13.50 -19.85 -24.92
N ASP A 18 -13.19 -20.24 -26.16
CA ASP A 18 -13.22 -21.63 -26.59
C ASP A 18 -11.86 -22.37 -26.46
N GLU A 19 -11.91 -23.57 -25.90
CA GLU A 19 -10.80 -24.53 -25.79
C GLU A 19 -10.45 -25.18 -27.14
N SER A 20 -11.30 -25.04 -28.17
CA SER A 20 -11.04 -25.52 -29.53
C SER A 20 -9.86 -24.82 -30.25
N GLY A 21 -9.30 -23.79 -29.61
CA GLY A 21 -8.08 -23.09 -30.01
C GLY A 21 -6.78 -23.71 -29.48
N ILE A 22 -6.85 -24.73 -28.62
CA ILE A 22 -5.68 -25.38 -28.03
C ILE A 22 -4.75 -25.94 -29.12
N GLY A 23 -3.53 -25.38 -29.19
CA GLY A 23 -2.51 -25.76 -30.17
C GLY A 23 -2.55 -24.98 -31.50
N LYS A 24 -3.49 -24.05 -31.70
CA LYS A 24 -3.54 -23.19 -32.89
C LYS A 24 -2.58 -22.01 -32.78
N ALA A 25 -2.02 -21.60 -33.92
CA ALA A 25 -1.12 -20.44 -33.95
C ALA A 25 -1.90 -19.14 -33.70
N ALA A 26 -1.26 -18.12 -33.11
CA ALA A 26 -1.93 -16.85 -32.78
C ALA A 26 -2.56 -16.15 -34.00
N LYS A 27 -1.95 -16.28 -35.20
CA LYS A 27 -2.53 -15.79 -36.47
C LYS A 27 -3.77 -16.55 -36.93
N GLU A 28 -3.95 -17.79 -36.50
CA GLU A 28 -5.14 -18.59 -36.81
C GLU A 28 -6.30 -18.21 -35.88
N LEU A 29 -6.00 -17.85 -34.64
CA LEU A 29 -6.98 -17.34 -33.68
C LEU A 29 -7.39 -15.89 -34.01
N TYR A 30 -6.43 -15.06 -34.39
CA TYR A 30 -6.65 -13.66 -34.76
C TYR A 30 -5.83 -13.29 -35.99
N PRO A 31 -6.45 -13.17 -37.17
CA PRO A 31 -5.74 -12.91 -38.42
C PRO A 31 -4.91 -11.62 -38.43
N ALA A 32 -5.32 -10.62 -37.62
CA ALA A 32 -4.60 -9.37 -37.43
C ALA A 32 -3.50 -9.45 -36.34
N PHE A 33 -3.18 -10.64 -35.85
CA PHE A 33 -2.15 -10.82 -34.83
C PHE A 33 -0.77 -10.45 -35.36
N ASP A 34 -0.16 -9.47 -34.71
CA ASP A 34 1.21 -9.05 -34.92
C ASP A 34 2.04 -9.39 -33.67
N PRO A 35 2.99 -10.33 -33.73
CA PRO A 35 3.81 -10.69 -32.58
C PRO A 35 4.73 -9.57 -32.09
N GLU A 36 5.01 -8.51 -32.87
CA GLU A 36 5.81 -7.39 -32.39
C GLU A 36 5.03 -6.51 -31.40
N THR A 37 3.75 -6.26 -31.71
CA THR A 37 2.89 -5.35 -30.94
C THR A 37 1.87 -6.07 -30.05
N MET A 38 1.68 -7.38 -30.24
CA MET A 38 0.67 -8.18 -29.55
C MET A 38 1.25 -9.44 -28.91
N ALA A 39 0.55 -9.96 -27.92
CA ALA A 39 0.82 -11.26 -27.32
C ALA A 39 -0.48 -12.05 -27.16
N LEU A 40 -0.39 -13.36 -27.34
CA LEU A 40 -1.48 -14.31 -27.12
C LEU A 40 -1.21 -15.01 -25.78
N PHE A 41 -2.25 -15.16 -24.96
CA PHE A 41 -2.15 -15.86 -23.68
C PHE A 41 -3.30 -16.83 -23.53
N CYS A 42 -3.07 -17.94 -22.85
CA CYS A 42 -4.13 -18.82 -22.38
C CYS A 42 -4.35 -18.59 -20.88
N THR A 43 -5.61 -18.47 -20.46
CA THR A 43 -6.00 -18.29 -19.06
C THR A 43 -7.33 -18.99 -18.77
N GLU A 44 -7.49 -19.42 -17.52
CA GLU A 44 -8.75 -19.94 -16.97
C GLU A 44 -9.61 -18.83 -16.33
N LEU A 45 -9.05 -17.62 -16.16
CA LEU A 45 -9.74 -16.50 -15.54
C LEU A 45 -10.64 -15.79 -16.57
N PRO A 46 -11.89 -15.43 -16.24
CA PRO A 46 -12.76 -14.70 -17.16
C PRO A 46 -12.26 -13.25 -17.39
N PRO A 47 -12.50 -12.64 -18.57
CA PRO A 47 -11.92 -11.34 -18.95
C PRO A 47 -12.33 -10.20 -18.01
N ALA A 48 -13.56 -10.28 -17.49
CA ALA A 48 -14.10 -9.34 -16.51
C ALA A 48 -13.34 -9.33 -15.16
N ARG A 49 -12.49 -10.31 -14.87
CA ARG A 49 -11.57 -10.29 -13.72
C ARG A 49 -10.15 -9.87 -14.09
N ILE A 50 -9.85 -9.81 -15.39
CA ILE A 50 -8.56 -9.43 -15.95
C ILE A 50 -8.50 -7.92 -16.22
N ILE A 51 -9.58 -7.36 -16.79
CA ILE A 51 -9.65 -5.97 -17.28
C ILE A 51 -9.80 -4.93 -16.15
N PRO A 52 -10.62 -5.14 -15.09
CA PRO A 52 -10.78 -4.12 -14.04
C PRO A 52 -9.68 -4.12 -12.98
N CYS A 53 -8.86 -5.17 -12.92
CA CYS A 53 -7.99 -5.42 -11.77
C CYS A 53 -6.50 -5.17 -12.03
N TYR A 54 -6.06 -5.10 -13.29
CA TYR A 54 -4.62 -5.13 -13.61
C TYR A 54 -4.24 -4.04 -14.63
N GLU A 55 -3.84 -2.88 -14.14
CA GLU A 55 -3.18 -1.84 -14.97
C GLU A 55 -1.87 -2.35 -15.61
N ASN A 56 -1.33 -3.48 -15.14
CA ASN A 56 -0.12 -4.11 -15.66
C ASN A 56 -0.18 -5.64 -15.52
N LEU A 57 -0.78 -6.33 -16.50
CA LEU A 57 -0.96 -7.79 -16.50
C LEU A 57 0.37 -8.56 -16.39
N LEU A 58 1.44 -8.07 -17.01
CA LEU A 58 2.81 -8.61 -16.86
C LEU A 58 3.40 -8.37 -15.46
N GLY A 59 2.88 -7.41 -14.73
CA GLY A 59 3.16 -7.20 -13.32
C GLY A 59 2.60 -8.32 -12.43
N HIS A 60 1.58 -9.05 -12.88
CA HIS A 60 0.84 -10.01 -12.05
C HIS A 60 1.04 -11.48 -12.41
N PHE A 61 1.49 -11.77 -13.62
CA PHE A 61 1.63 -13.14 -14.12
C PHE A 61 3.01 -13.37 -14.75
N ASN A 62 3.50 -14.59 -14.60
CA ASN A 62 4.60 -15.13 -15.38
C ASN A 62 4.04 -15.74 -16.67
N VAL A 63 4.75 -15.57 -17.78
CA VAL A 63 4.41 -16.17 -19.08
C VAL A 63 5.43 -17.27 -19.35
N GLY A 64 4.98 -18.53 -19.37
CA GLY A 64 5.83 -19.66 -19.73
C GLY A 64 6.22 -19.65 -21.22
N GLU A 65 7.25 -20.40 -21.59
CA GLU A 65 7.67 -20.57 -22.99
C GLU A 65 6.59 -21.24 -23.85
N ASP A 66 5.68 -21.97 -23.21
CA ASP A 66 4.48 -22.58 -23.78
C ASP A 66 3.27 -21.63 -23.87
N GLY A 67 3.42 -20.38 -23.39
CA GLY A 67 2.36 -19.36 -23.37
C GLY A 67 1.35 -19.51 -22.24
N LEU A 68 1.58 -20.41 -21.27
CA LEU A 68 0.74 -20.54 -20.07
C LEU A 68 1.03 -19.44 -19.05
N LEU A 69 -0.02 -18.97 -18.37
CA LEU A 69 0.08 -17.99 -17.29
C LEU A 69 0.15 -18.70 -15.94
N THR A 70 1.15 -18.34 -15.14
CA THR A 70 1.17 -18.66 -13.71
C THR A 70 1.15 -17.36 -12.91
N GLU A 71 0.40 -17.34 -11.82
CA GLU A 71 0.33 -16.15 -10.97
C GLU A 71 1.67 -15.93 -10.27
N LYS A 72 2.17 -14.69 -10.33
CA LYS A 72 3.39 -14.30 -9.61
C LYS A 72 3.14 -14.36 -8.11
N SER A 73 4.15 -14.76 -7.36
CA SER A 73 4.19 -14.53 -5.91
C SER A 73 4.05 -13.04 -5.61
N LEU A 74 3.67 -12.70 -4.38
CA LEU A 74 3.44 -11.30 -4.00
C LEU A 74 4.72 -10.45 -4.16
N GLU A 75 5.87 -11.05 -3.86
CA GLU A 75 7.20 -10.46 -4.02
C GLU A 75 7.55 -10.22 -5.49
N GLU A 76 7.22 -11.17 -6.37
CA GLU A 76 7.39 -11.00 -7.81
C GLU A 76 6.47 -9.92 -8.38
N LYS A 77 5.22 -9.85 -7.89
CA LYS A 77 4.28 -8.78 -8.24
C LYS A 77 4.82 -7.41 -7.86
N ALA A 78 5.41 -7.28 -6.67
CA ALA A 78 6.02 -6.04 -6.21
C ALA A 78 7.22 -5.62 -7.06
N LYS A 79 8.12 -6.58 -7.37
CA LYS A 79 9.30 -6.34 -8.19
C LYS A 79 8.94 -5.95 -9.63
N ALA A 80 7.93 -6.59 -10.20
CA ALA A 80 7.43 -6.29 -11.53
C ALA A 80 6.57 -5.01 -11.61
N GLY A 81 6.36 -4.33 -10.48
CA GLY A 81 5.53 -3.12 -10.41
C GLY A 81 4.04 -3.37 -10.67
N GLY A 82 3.58 -4.61 -10.54
CA GLY A 82 2.15 -4.96 -10.63
C GLY A 82 1.36 -4.44 -9.43
N ILE A 83 1.98 -4.41 -8.25
CA ILE A 83 1.38 -3.84 -7.05
C ILE A 83 2.08 -2.55 -6.62
N ARG A 84 1.28 -1.62 -6.10
CA ARG A 84 1.71 -0.36 -5.49
C ARG A 84 1.25 -0.31 -4.04
N PHE A 85 1.77 0.66 -3.29
CA PHE A 85 1.27 0.90 -1.94
C PHE A 85 -0.14 1.51 -2.00
N ASP A 86 -1.15 0.64 -1.88
CA ASP A 86 -2.55 1.00 -1.73
C ASP A 86 -3.10 0.25 -0.51
N PRO A 87 -3.42 0.96 0.59
CA PRO A 87 -3.92 0.33 1.81
C PRO A 87 -5.14 -0.59 1.61
N ALA A 88 -6.06 -0.23 0.71
CA ALA A 88 -7.29 -0.99 0.51
C ALA A 88 -6.99 -2.33 -0.17
N ARG A 89 -6.13 -2.33 -1.18
CA ARG A 89 -5.70 -3.56 -1.87
C ARG A 89 -4.73 -4.39 -1.03
N LEU A 90 -3.84 -3.74 -0.29
CA LEU A 90 -2.87 -4.42 0.59
C LEU A 90 -3.53 -5.08 1.80
N ALA A 91 -4.71 -4.61 2.22
CA ALA A 91 -5.47 -5.23 3.29
C ALA A 91 -5.73 -6.73 3.07
N GLU A 92 -6.13 -7.11 1.85
CA GLU A 92 -6.43 -8.51 1.51
C GLU A 92 -5.18 -9.39 1.59
N TYR A 93 -4.06 -8.88 1.07
CA TYR A 93 -2.77 -9.59 1.13
C TYR A 93 -2.25 -9.68 2.57
N ALA A 94 -2.39 -8.62 3.36
CA ALA A 94 -1.96 -8.59 4.75
C ALA A 94 -2.75 -9.55 5.63
N ASP A 95 -4.05 -9.74 5.37
CA ASP A 95 -4.90 -10.68 6.11
C ASP A 95 -4.51 -12.14 5.82
N ALA A 96 -4.15 -12.45 4.57
CA ALA A 96 -3.73 -13.79 4.14
C ALA A 96 -2.27 -14.14 4.51
N ASP A 97 -1.42 -13.14 4.73
CA ASP A 97 0.00 -13.32 5.05
C ASP A 97 0.20 -13.72 6.52
N GLN A 98 0.56 -15.01 6.72
CA GLN A 98 0.81 -15.60 8.04
C GLN A 98 2.18 -15.24 8.63
N THR A 99 3.07 -14.62 7.85
CA THR A 99 4.42 -14.23 8.30
C THR A 99 4.42 -12.89 9.05
N LEU A 100 3.36 -12.09 8.89
CA LEU A 100 3.17 -10.84 9.60
C LEU A 100 2.79 -11.11 11.06
N THR A 101 3.47 -10.42 11.98
CA THR A 101 3.32 -10.64 13.44
C THR A 101 2.68 -9.44 14.15
N GLU A 102 2.43 -8.37 13.41
CA GLU A 102 1.92 -7.12 13.91
C GLU A 102 0.46 -7.26 14.39
N LYS A 103 0.15 -6.59 15.51
CA LYS A 103 -1.12 -6.77 16.23
C LYS A 103 -2.33 -6.12 15.56
N SER A 104 -2.13 -5.06 14.77
CA SER A 104 -3.22 -4.33 14.12
C SER A 104 -3.13 -4.44 12.60
N LYS A 105 -4.29 -4.32 11.95
CA LYS A 105 -4.39 -4.40 10.49
C LYS A 105 -3.55 -3.32 9.80
N ALA A 106 -3.61 -2.08 10.31
CA ALA A 106 -2.80 -0.97 9.80
C ALA A 106 -1.29 -1.28 9.87
N LEU A 107 -0.82 -1.82 11.00
CA LEU A 107 0.59 -2.20 11.15
C LEU A 107 0.98 -3.32 10.17
N ARG A 108 0.13 -4.34 10.01
CA ARG A 108 0.36 -5.43 9.04
C ARG A 108 0.44 -4.92 7.60
N ILE A 109 -0.46 -4.03 7.19
CA ILE A 109 -0.46 -3.41 5.85
C ILE A 109 0.83 -2.64 5.61
N VAL A 110 1.24 -1.79 6.55
CA VAL A 110 2.46 -1.01 6.41
C VAL A 110 3.69 -1.92 6.42
N ALA A 111 3.73 -2.92 7.32
CA ALA A 111 4.83 -3.87 7.40
C ALA A 111 4.99 -4.65 6.09
N LEU A 112 3.88 -5.07 5.50
CA LEU A 112 3.85 -5.71 4.18
C LEU A 112 4.36 -4.77 3.09
N GLY A 113 3.89 -3.52 3.05
CA GLY A 113 4.35 -2.53 2.09
C GLY A 113 5.85 -2.27 2.16
N ILE A 114 6.41 -2.23 3.37
CA ILE A 114 7.87 -2.11 3.60
C ILE A 114 8.58 -3.38 3.13
N ARG A 115 8.10 -4.57 3.54
CA ARG A 115 8.68 -5.87 3.18
C ARG A 115 8.77 -6.07 1.66
N LEU A 116 7.74 -5.63 0.94
CA LEU A 116 7.65 -5.71 -0.51
C LEU A 116 8.37 -4.56 -1.25
N GLY A 117 8.93 -3.58 -0.54
CA GLY A 117 9.62 -2.45 -1.14
C GLY A 117 8.70 -1.53 -1.94
N LEU A 118 7.46 -1.32 -1.48
CA LEU A 118 6.45 -0.50 -2.15
C LEU A 118 6.52 0.99 -1.79
N MET A 119 7.34 1.35 -0.80
CA MET A 119 7.58 2.73 -0.34
C MET A 119 8.56 3.45 -1.28
N LYS A 120 8.13 3.68 -2.52
CA LYS A 120 9.00 4.18 -3.61
C LYS A 120 8.95 5.70 -3.78
N ASP A 121 7.92 6.35 -3.27
CA ASP A 121 7.67 7.78 -3.40
C ASP A 121 7.14 8.36 -2.08
N VAL A 122 7.13 9.70 -2.00
CA VAL A 122 6.70 10.43 -0.79
C VAL A 122 5.22 10.16 -0.51
N ALA A 123 4.38 10.13 -1.55
CA ALA A 123 2.94 9.89 -1.42
C ALA A 123 2.63 8.52 -0.77
N ALA A 124 3.33 7.46 -1.15
CA ALA A 124 3.21 6.13 -0.55
C ALA A 124 3.58 6.15 0.93
N CYS A 125 4.67 6.82 1.29
CA CYS A 125 5.10 6.97 2.68
C CYS A 125 4.09 7.79 3.51
N GLU A 126 3.56 8.88 2.95
CA GLU A 126 2.55 9.71 3.61
C GLU A 126 1.23 8.96 3.81
N ALA A 127 0.79 8.20 2.81
CA ALA A 127 -0.37 7.32 2.93
C ALA A 127 -0.17 6.28 4.05
N ALA A 128 1.04 5.73 4.19
CA ALA A 128 1.38 4.81 5.26
C ALA A 128 1.35 5.51 6.64
N PHE A 129 1.92 6.71 6.78
CA PHE A 129 1.84 7.47 8.02
C PHE A 129 0.41 7.76 8.42
N LYS A 130 -0.40 8.24 7.48
CA LYS A 130 -1.83 8.54 7.70
C LYS A 130 -2.58 7.32 8.18
N LEU A 131 -2.38 6.16 7.56
CA LEU A 131 -3.01 4.91 7.99
C LEU A 131 -2.66 4.54 9.45
N LEU A 132 -1.41 4.77 9.87
CA LEU A 132 -0.99 4.51 11.25
C LEU A 132 -1.55 5.54 12.24
N ASP A 133 -1.66 6.81 11.82
CA ASP A 133 -2.25 7.88 12.62
C ASP A 133 -3.76 7.66 12.83
N ASP A 134 -4.48 7.36 11.76
CA ASP A 134 -5.92 7.06 11.81
C ASP A 134 -6.22 5.87 12.73
N GLU A 135 -5.42 4.79 12.66
CA GLU A 135 -5.55 3.63 13.54
C GLU A 135 -5.20 3.98 15.00
N PHE A 136 -4.14 4.78 15.21
CA PHE A 136 -3.77 5.25 16.55
C PHE A 136 -4.93 6.03 17.18
N GLU A 137 -5.49 6.99 16.44
CA GLU A 137 -6.62 7.80 16.89
C GLU A 137 -7.86 6.93 17.16
N ALA A 138 -8.17 5.98 16.29
CA ALA A 138 -9.28 5.05 16.50
C ALA A 138 -9.13 4.22 17.78
N ARG A 139 -7.93 3.68 18.05
CA ARG A 139 -7.66 2.91 19.28
C ARG A 139 -7.69 3.78 20.53
N VAL A 140 -7.21 5.01 20.46
CA VAL A 140 -7.34 5.96 21.56
C VAL A 140 -8.81 6.29 21.81
N ALA A 141 -9.57 6.59 20.76
CA ALA A 141 -11.00 6.93 20.84
C ALA A 141 -11.86 5.81 21.42
N GLN A 142 -11.51 4.54 21.20
CA GLN A 142 -12.21 3.39 21.81
C GLN A 142 -12.16 3.39 23.33
N LYS A 143 -11.03 3.82 23.93
CA LYS A 143 -10.85 3.86 25.39
C LYS A 143 -11.15 5.23 25.99
N TYR A 144 -10.79 6.28 25.26
CA TYR A 144 -10.97 7.68 25.63
C TYR A 144 -11.69 8.39 24.49
N PRO A 145 -13.04 8.36 24.49
CA PRO A 145 -13.82 9.00 23.44
C PRO A 145 -13.47 10.48 23.25
N PRO A 146 -13.76 11.05 22.07
CA PRO A 146 -13.48 12.46 21.79
C PRO A 146 -13.95 13.39 22.92
N GLY A 147 -13.04 14.24 23.41
CA GLY A 147 -13.29 15.17 24.51
C GLY A 147 -13.02 14.62 25.92
N MET A 148 -12.99 13.29 26.14
CA MET A 148 -12.58 12.72 27.43
C MET A 148 -11.09 12.94 27.69
N GLU A 149 -10.25 12.84 26.66
CA GLU A 149 -8.83 13.16 26.78
C GLU A 149 -8.63 14.61 27.26
N MET A 150 -9.32 15.56 26.64
CA MET A 150 -9.28 16.97 27.04
C MET A 150 -9.81 17.18 28.46
N LYS A 151 -10.85 16.44 28.87
CA LYS A 151 -11.40 16.50 30.22
C LYS A 151 -10.40 16.03 31.27
N HIS A 152 -9.73 14.89 31.05
CA HIS A 152 -8.70 14.39 31.95
C HIS A 152 -7.50 15.33 32.02
N THR A 153 -7.06 15.86 30.86
CA THR A 153 -5.97 16.83 30.79
C THR A 153 -6.31 18.14 31.53
N LYS A 154 -7.51 18.71 31.32
CA LYS A 154 -7.96 19.90 32.04
C LYS A 154 -8.06 19.67 33.54
N ALA A 155 -8.67 18.56 33.96
CA ALA A 155 -8.79 18.22 35.37
C ALA A 155 -7.41 18.06 36.04
N TRP A 156 -6.44 17.47 35.33
CA TRP A 156 -5.06 17.38 35.78
C TRP A 156 -4.39 18.75 35.88
N MET A 157 -4.56 19.63 34.89
CA MET A 157 -4.02 21.00 34.94
C MET A 157 -4.58 21.78 36.13
N THR A 158 -5.89 21.65 36.41
CA THR A 158 -6.51 22.26 37.60
C THR A 158 -5.92 21.71 38.89
N TRP A 159 -5.81 20.37 39.02
CA TRP A 159 -5.15 19.73 40.16
C TRP A 159 -3.70 20.19 40.35
N PHE A 160 -2.95 20.32 39.25
CA PHE A 160 -1.57 20.79 39.26
C PHE A 160 -1.47 22.23 39.78
N ASN A 161 -2.37 23.10 39.32
CA ASN A 161 -2.43 24.50 39.74
C ASN A 161 -2.92 24.69 41.19
N GLU A 162 -3.67 23.73 41.74
CA GLU A 162 -4.11 23.70 43.14
C GLU A 162 -3.01 23.25 44.13
N GLY A 163 -1.77 23.05 43.67
CA GLY A 163 -0.65 22.66 44.53
C GLY A 163 -0.53 21.15 44.76
N LYS A 164 -1.14 20.33 43.88
CA LYS A 164 -1.03 18.86 43.87
C LYS A 164 -1.47 18.21 45.19
N PRO A 165 -2.74 18.36 45.60
CA PRO A 165 -3.26 17.65 46.76
C PRO A 165 -3.03 16.13 46.61
N ALA A 166 -2.57 15.49 47.70
CA ALA A 166 -2.22 14.07 47.71
C ALA A 166 -3.45 13.16 47.53
N ASN A 167 -3.25 11.97 46.94
CA ASN A 167 -4.29 10.96 46.70
C ASN A 167 -5.48 11.45 45.86
N ASP A 168 -5.23 12.35 44.92
CA ASP A 168 -6.27 12.88 44.04
C ASP A 168 -6.53 11.95 42.84
N ARG A 169 -7.81 11.67 42.57
CA ARG A 169 -8.24 10.83 41.45
C ARG A 169 -7.89 11.44 40.08
N ARG A 170 -7.72 12.76 40.00
CA ARG A 170 -7.35 13.49 38.76
C ARG A 170 -5.96 13.11 38.28
N GLU A 171 -4.99 12.96 39.19
CA GLU A 171 -3.63 12.51 38.87
C GLU A 171 -3.62 11.08 38.34
N SER A 172 -4.30 10.17 39.04
CA SER A 172 -4.39 8.76 38.64
C SER A 172 -5.05 8.60 37.26
N ALA A 173 -6.17 9.29 37.01
CA ALA A 173 -6.88 9.21 35.74
C ALA A 173 -6.04 9.73 34.56
N TYR A 174 -5.33 10.86 34.74
CA TYR A 174 -4.43 11.39 33.71
C TYR A 174 -3.23 10.46 33.46
N THR A 175 -2.64 9.91 34.51
CA THR A 175 -1.48 9.02 34.41
C THR A 175 -1.84 7.72 33.70
N GLN A 176 -3.01 7.14 33.99
CA GLN A 176 -3.52 5.96 33.29
C GLN A 176 -3.80 6.22 31.81
N MET A 177 -4.28 7.42 31.47
CA MET A 177 -4.49 7.85 30.10
C MET A 177 -3.17 7.99 29.34
N GLN A 178 -2.19 8.72 29.90
CA GLN A 178 -0.86 8.86 29.30
C GLN A 178 -0.17 7.51 29.13
N ALA A 179 -0.16 6.66 30.16
CA ALA A 179 0.43 5.32 30.08
C ALA A 179 -0.21 4.46 28.98
N PHE A 180 -1.54 4.59 28.78
CA PHE A 180 -2.20 3.91 27.67
C PHE A 180 -1.77 4.48 26.31
N MET A 181 -1.80 5.79 26.12
CA MET A 181 -1.39 6.43 24.87
C MET A 181 0.06 6.11 24.52
N ASP A 182 0.97 6.15 25.50
CA ASP A 182 2.37 5.80 25.32
C ASP A 182 2.58 4.32 25.03
N GLY A 183 1.79 3.46 25.66
CA GLY A 183 1.75 2.03 25.35
C GLY A 183 1.35 1.79 23.89
N VAL A 184 0.28 2.43 23.42
CA VAL A 184 -0.13 2.37 22.02
C VAL A 184 0.98 2.94 21.13
N ARG A 185 1.51 4.14 21.37
CA ARG A 185 2.61 4.75 20.59
C ARG A 185 3.84 3.85 20.49
N ALA A 186 4.19 3.15 21.56
CA ALA A 186 5.34 2.25 21.58
C ALA A 186 5.18 1.11 20.56
N GLU A 187 3.96 0.62 20.33
CA GLU A 187 3.68 -0.40 19.30
C GLU A 187 4.00 0.10 17.88
N TYR A 188 3.74 1.38 17.58
CA TYR A 188 3.97 1.96 16.25
C TYR A 188 5.39 2.53 16.08
N ARG A 189 6.15 2.70 17.17
CA ARG A 189 7.44 3.40 17.13
C ARG A 189 8.41 2.80 16.12
N GLY A 190 8.57 1.47 16.15
CA GLY A 190 9.54 0.79 15.27
C GLY A 190 9.23 0.99 13.79
N ILE A 191 7.96 0.82 13.40
CA ILE A 191 7.55 0.96 11.99
C ILE A 191 7.57 2.42 11.54
N ARG A 192 7.20 3.37 12.41
CA ARG A 192 7.27 4.80 12.10
C ARG A 192 8.70 5.28 11.92
N THR A 193 9.65 4.77 12.71
CA THR A 193 11.07 5.07 12.52
C THR A 193 11.53 4.61 11.15
N ARG A 194 11.22 3.37 10.76
CA ARG A 194 11.56 2.85 9.42
C ARG A 194 10.95 3.70 8.31
N LEU A 195 9.66 4.06 8.41
CA LEU A 195 9.02 4.95 7.43
C LEU A 195 9.72 6.31 7.33
N LYS A 196 10.18 6.89 8.45
CA LYS A 196 10.91 8.15 8.45
C LYS A 196 12.26 8.03 7.73
N GLU A 197 12.98 6.94 7.97
CA GLU A 197 14.25 6.65 7.29
C GLU A 197 14.07 6.49 5.77
N MET A 198 12.90 6.01 5.31
CA MET A 198 12.58 5.87 3.89
C MET A 198 12.09 7.17 3.23
N ILE A 199 11.25 7.97 3.92
CA ILE A 199 10.66 9.17 3.32
C ILE A 199 11.69 10.31 3.17
N GLN A 200 12.64 10.42 4.10
CA GLN A 200 13.63 11.50 4.12
C GLN A 200 14.44 11.60 2.81
N PRO A 201 15.09 10.54 2.32
CA PRO A 201 15.83 10.61 1.05
C PRO A 201 14.93 10.85 -0.17
N LEU A 202 13.65 10.46 -0.10
CA LEU A 202 12.69 10.72 -1.18
C LEU A 202 12.30 12.20 -1.24
N GLN A 203 12.08 12.83 -0.09
CA GLN A 203 11.80 14.27 0.00
C GLN A 203 13.01 15.12 -0.41
N GLU A 204 14.23 14.68 -0.09
CA GLU A 204 15.45 15.37 -0.54
C GLU A 204 15.57 15.33 -2.06
N LYS A 205 15.32 14.16 -2.69
CA LYS A 205 15.29 14.03 -4.15
C LYS A 205 14.21 14.87 -4.82
N GLU A 206 12.98 14.89 -4.28
CA GLU A 206 11.91 15.70 -4.86
C GLU A 206 12.26 17.19 -4.86
N LYS A 207 12.89 17.68 -3.78
CA LYS A 207 13.37 19.07 -3.69
C LYS A 207 14.50 19.38 -4.66
N GLU A 208 15.40 18.43 -4.91
CA GLU A 208 16.45 18.60 -5.92
C GLU A 208 15.85 18.71 -7.33
N VAL A 209 14.92 17.82 -7.68
CA VAL A 209 14.20 17.84 -8.97
C VAL A 209 13.40 19.13 -9.15
N GLU A 210 12.76 19.64 -8.09
CA GLU A 210 12.02 20.90 -8.13
C GLU A 210 12.96 22.09 -8.39
N LYS A 211 14.12 22.15 -7.73
CA LYS A 211 15.14 23.18 -7.96
C LYS A 211 15.72 23.14 -9.37
N GLU A 212 15.98 21.95 -9.91
CA GLU A 212 16.47 21.79 -11.29
C GLU A 212 15.45 22.32 -12.31
N ARG A 213 14.15 22.05 -12.10
CA ARG A 213 13.08 22.57 -12.95
C ARG A 213 12.94 24.10 -12.88
N GLU A 214 13.12 24.69 -11.70
CA GLU A 214 13.10 26.14 -11.53
C GLU A 214 14.29 26.81 -12.24
N GLN A 215 15.48 26.20 -12.20
CA GLN A 215 16.66 26.70 -12.89
C GLN A 215 16.52 26.61 -14.43
N GLU A 216 16.06 25.47 -14.96
CA GLU A 216 15.79 25.29 -16.40
C GLU A 216 14.65 26.19 -16.92
N GLY A 217 13.70 26.55 -16.06
CA GLY A 217 12.65 27.52 -16.38
C GLY A 217 13.18 28.95 -16.48
N SER A 218 14.12 29.33 -15.62
CA SER A 218 14.73 30.67 -15.61
C SER A 218 15.73 30.92 -16.74
N GLU A 219 16.35 29.88 -17.31
CA GLU A 219 17.28 30.00 -18.45
C GLU A 219 16.56 30.07 -19.81
N LYS A 220 15.24 29.86 -19.85
CA LYS A 220 14.41 29.89 -21.07
C LYS A 220 13.56 31.16 -21.22
N GLU A 221 13.64 32.10 -20.27
CA GLU A 221 13.04 33.44 -20.33
C GLU A 221 14.08 34.51 -20.68
#